data_AF-A0A2H6MW78-F1
#
_entry.id   AF-A0A2H6MW78-F1
#
_cell.length_a   1.000
_cell.length_b   1.000
_cell.length_c   1.000
_cell.angle_alpha   90.00
_cell.angle_beta   90.00
_cell.angle_gamma   90.00
#
_symmetry.space_group_name_H-M   'P 1'
#
loop_
_entity.id
_entity.type
_entity.pdbx_description
1 polymer ?
#
loop_
_entity_poly.entity_id
_entity_poly.type
_entity_poly.pdbx_seq_one_letter_code
_entity_poly.pdbx_strand_id
1 'polypeptide(L)'
;SYRLKKEREKRTIQQLQDESGEYQHTLERKKEIVHQYFQKLYKREEIDEERIREYLGKEQPPIIAEDMKENLNKKITITELTQAIRTQKNNKTPGPDGLPGEYYKTMEEVLIPVMLDLYNEVMMDAKILDTWRDALISLILKEGTDDRQIQNYRPISLL
;
A
#
# COMPACT_ATOMS: atom_id res chain seq x y z
N SER A 1 21.11 -18.39 -13.42
CA SER A 1 20.91 -17.50 -14.58
C SER A 1 19.59 -17.71 -15.34
N TYR A 2 19.19 -18.95 -15.69
CA TYR A 2 17.95 -19.18 -16.46
C TYR A 2 16.63 -18.85 -15.70
N ARG A 3 16.49 -19.29 -14.44
CA ARG A 3 15.29 -18.97 -13.61
C ARG A 3 15.08 -17.47 -13.41
N LEU A 4 16.15 -16.74 -13.09
CA LEU A 4 16.12 -15.28 -12.91
C LEU A 4 15.74 -14.55 -14.21
N LYS A 5 16.20 -15.04 -15.36
CA LYS A 5 15.81 -14.51 -16.67
C LYS A 5 14.31 -14.71 -16.95
N LYS A 6 13.80 -15.91 -16.73
CA LYS A 6 12.37 -16.24 -16.90
C LYS A 6 11.46 -15.45 -15.94
N GLU A 7 11.92 -15.19 -14.72
CA GLU A 7 11.20 -14.32 -13.78
C GLU A 7 11.25 -12.84 -14.17
N ARG A 8 12.38 -12.33 -14.69
CA ARG A 8 12.46 -10.97 -15.21
C ARG A 8 11.55 -10.77 -16.42
N GLU A 9 11.49 -11.73 -17.33
CA GLU A 9 10.60 -11.70 -18.50
C GLU A 9 9.13 -11.62 -18.07
N LYS A 10 8.71 -12.42 -17.09
CA LYS A 10 7.35 -12.36 -16.51
C LYS A 10 7.03 -11.05 -15.78
N ARG A 11 8.03 -10.39 -15.20
CA ARG A 11 7.86 -9.12 -14.47
C ARG A 11 7.99 -7.89 -15.36
N THR A 12 8.39 -8.06 -16.62
CA THR A 12 8.57 -6.95 -17.56
C THR A 12 7.33 -6.82 -18.42
N ILE A 13 6.65 -5.68 -18.29
CA ILE A 13 5.56 -5.31 -19.20
C ILE A 13 6.18 -5.07 -20.58
N GLN A 14 5.89 -5.94 -21.54
CA GLN A 14 6.51 -5.88 -22.87
C GLN A 14 5.94 -4.73 -23.69
N GLN A 15 4.61 -4.64 -23.73
CA GLN A 15 3.86 -3.65 -24.47
C GLN A 15 2.56 -3.31 -23.73
N LEU A 16 2.00 -2.14 -23.99
CA LEU A 16 0.67 -1.75 -23.53
C LEU A 16 -0.10 -1.11 -24.68
N GLN A 17 -1.40 -1.33 -24.73
CA GLN A 17 -2.30 -0.62 -25.63
C GLN A 17 -2.63 0.75 -25.03
N ASP A 18 -2.54 1.80 -25.84
CA ASP A 18 -2.99 3.14 -25.48
C ASP A 18 -4.49 3.36 -25.77
N GLU A 19 -5.00 4.54 -25.44
CA GLU A 19 -6.41 4.91 -25.65
C GLU A 19 -6.82 4.97 -27.12
N SER A 20 -5.87 5.15 -28.04
CA SER A 20 -6.13 5.13 -29.49
C SER A 20 -6.20 3.71 -30.07
N GLY A 21 -5.84 2.71 -29.26
CA GLY A 21 -5.82 1.31 -29.64
C GLY A 21 -4.46 0.85 -30.18
N GLU A 22 -3.43 1.70 -30.18
CA GLU A 22 -2.09 1.37 -30.65
C GLU A 22 -1.25 0.72 -29.55
N TYR A 23 -0.35 -0.20 -29.94
CA TYR A 23 0.55 -0.87 -29.00
C TYR A 23 1.87 -0.10 -28.85
N GLN A 24 2.16 0.28 -27.61
CA GLN A 24 3.37 0.99 -27.23
C GLN A 24 4.38 0.04 -26.58
N HIS A 25 5.63 0.09 -27.06
CA HIS A 25 6.71 -0.81 -26.62
C HIS A 25 7.79 -0.11 -25.78
N THR A 26 7.95 1.21 -25.95
CA THR A 26 8.98 1.98 -25.25
C THR A 26 8.64 2.18 -23.78
N LEU A 27 9.66 2.32 -22.93
CA LEU A 27 9.46 2.46 -21.50
C LEU A 27 8.73 3.77 -21.17
N GLU A 28 9.05 4.84 -21.89
CA GLU A 28 8.50 6.17 -21.73
C GLU A 28 7.00 6.15 -22.00
N ARG A 29 6.57 5.60 -23.15
CA ARG A 29 5.15 5.48 -23.49
C ARG A 29 4.39 4.56 -22.55
N LYS A 30 4.99 3.43 -22.14
CA LYS A 30 4.37 2.55 -21.13
C LYS A 30 4.17 3.27 -19.79
N LYS A 31 5.14 4.07 -19.35
CA LYS A 31 5.01 4.87 -18.12
C LYS A 31 3.89 5.91 -18.25
N GLU A 32 3.77 6.57 -19.39
CA GLU A 32 2.69 7.53 -19.66
C GLU A 32 1.32 6.85 -19.57
N ILE A 33 1.12 5.70 -20.22
CA ILE A 33 -0.13 4.92 -20.17
C ILE A 33 -0.48 4.54 -18.73
N VAL A 34 0.49 4.00 -17.99
CA VAL A 34 0.32 3.61 -16.58
C VAL A 34 -0.09 4.81 -15.74
N HIS A 35 0.63 5.93 -15.87
CA HIS A 35 0.40 7.14 -15.09
C HIS A 35 -1.00 7.71 -15.36
N GLN A 36 -1.36 7.90 -16.63
CA GLN A 36 -2.67 8.44 -17.01
C GLN A 36 -3.81 7.56 -16.52
N TYR A 37 -3.70 6.24 -16.70
CA TYR A 37 -4.73 5.30 -16.27
C TYR A 37 -4.97 5.37 -14.76
N PHE A 38 -3.91 5.25 -13.94
CA PHE A 38 -4.07 5.24 -12.49
C PHE A 38 -4.36 6.62 -11.90
N GLN A 39 -3.88 7.70 -12.52
CA GLN A 39 -4.26 9.06 -12.15
C GLN A 39 -5.77 9.27 -12.34
N LYS A 40 -6.33 8.77 -13.44
CA LYS A 40 -7.78 8.82 -13.68
C LYS A 40 -8.54 7.90 -12.71
N LEU A 41 -8.06 6.67 -12.50
CA LEU A 41 -8.70 5.67 -11.63
C LEU A 41 -8.78 6.12 -10.17
N TYR A 42 -7.72 6.77 -9.67
CA TYR A 42 -7.62 7.24 -8.29
C TYR A 42 -7.98 8.73 -8.14
N LYS A 43 -8.56 9.33 -9.19
CA LYS A 43 -9.07 10.69 -9.07
C LYS A 43 -10.16 10.71 -8.01
N ARG A 44 -10.03 11.60 -7.03
CA ARG A 44 -11.05 11.80 -6.00
C ARG A 44 -12.37 12.20 -6.66
N GLU A 45 -13.39 11.39 -6.44
CA GLU A 45 -14.76 11.73 -6.82
C GLU A 45 -15.38 12.63 -5.76
N GLU A 46 -16.15 13.63 -6.20
CA GLU A 46 -17.02 14.40 -5.32
C GLU A 46 -18.28 13.57 -5.08
N ILE A 47 -18.42 13.05 -3.87
CA ILE A 47 -19.57 12.25 -3.46
C ILE A 47 -20.45 13.12 -2.57
N ASP A 48 -21.73 13.14 -2.87
CA ASP A 48 -22.73 13.80 -2.04
C ASP A 48 -22.82 13.12 -0.66
N GLU A 49 -22.65 13.91 0.40
CA GLU A 49 -22.78 13.44 1.78
C GLU A 49 -24.15 12.85 2.08
N GLU A 50 -25.21 13.34 1.44
CA GLU A 50 -26.56 12.79 1.63
C GLU A 50 -26.64 11.34 1.18
N ARG A 51 -26.00 11.02 0.04
CA ARG A 51 -25.91 9.65 -0.47
C ARG A 51 -25.11 8.74 0.47
N ILE A 52 -24.05 9.26 1.09
CA ILE A 52 -23.29 8.53 2.11
C ILE A 52 -24.18 8.23 3.31
N ARG A 53 -24.91 9.23 3.81
CA ARG A 53 -25.85 9.08 4.94
C ARG A 53 -26.96 8.07 4.64
N GLU A 54 -27.55 8.13 3.45
CA GLU A 54 -28.57 7.17 3.00
C GLU A 54 -28.02 5.74 2.97
N TYR A 55 -26.84 5.53 2.38
CA TYR A 55 -26.20 4.23 2.33
C TYR A 55 -25.91 3.67 3.72
N LEU A 56 -25.30 4.46 4.60
CA LEU A 56 -25.00 4.03 5.97
C LEU A 56 -26.27 3.76 6.79
N GLY A 57 -27.33 4.56 6.60
CA GLY A 57 -28.62 4.35 7.25
C GLY A 57 -29.32 3.07 6.80
N LYS A 58 -29.12 2.67 5.54
CA LYS A 58 -29.64 1.41 4.98
C LYS A 58 -28.87 0.20 5.50
N GLU A 59 -27.54 0.25 5.45
CA GLU A 59 -26.69 -0.90 5.81
C GLU A 59 -26.54 -1.09 7.32
N GLN A 60 -26.78 -0.03 8.11
CA GLN A 60 -26.73 -0.03 9.58
C GLN A 60 -25.47 -0.74 10.11
N PRO A 61 -24.26 -0.27 9.75
CA PRO A 61 -23.03 -0.93 10.16
C PRO A 61 -22.93 -0.95 11.70
N PRO A 62 -22.25 -1.96 12.26
CA PRO A 62 -22.11 -2.09 13.71
C PRO A 62 -21.44 -0.84 14.29
N ILE A 63 -22.08 -0.27 15.31
CA ILE A 63 -21.54 0.86 16.07
C ILE A 63 -20.77 0.29 17.26
N ILE A 64 -19.51 0.68 17.39
CA ILE A 64 -18.69 0.30 18.54
C ILE A 64 -19.10 1.09 19.79
N ALA A 65 -19.01 0.46 20.96
CA ALA A 65 -19.29 1.11 22.24
C ALA A 65 -18.25 2.20 22.55
N GLU A 66 -18.64 3.20 23.35
CA GLU A 66 -17.77 4.36 23.63
C GLU A 66 -16.49 3.97 24.37
N ASP A 67 -16.55 3.00 25.27
CA ASP A 67 -15.38 2.46 25.98
C ASP A 67 -14.39 1.78 25.02
N MET A 68 -14.90 1.08 24.01
CA MET A 68 -14.07 0.48 22.96
C MET A 68 -13.42 1.54 22.08
N LYS A 69 -14.17 2.61 21.74
CA LYS A 69 -13.65 3.75 20.98
C LYS A 69 -12.57 4.50 21.77
N GLU A 70 -12.78 4.74 23.06
CA GLU A 70 -11.75 5.30 23.93
C GLU A 70 -10.51 4.41 23.97
N ASN A 71 -10.69 3.10 24.06
CA ASN A 71 -9.58 2.13 24.07
C ASN A 71 -8.74 2.20 22.78
N LEU A 72 -9.38 2.21 21.61
CA LEU A 72 -8.71 2.28 20.29
C LEU A 72 -7.91 3.58 20.08
N ASN A 73 -8.22 4.65 20.83
CA ASN A 73 -7.54 5.94 20.74
C ASN A 73 -6.48 6.14 21.84
N LYS A 74 -6.22 5.13 22.68
CA LYS A 74 -5.16 5.21 23.68
C LYS A 74 -3.79 5.14 23.02
N LYS A 75 -2.77 5.59 23.78
CA LYS A 75 -1.37 5.41 23.41
C LYS A 75 -1.06 3.93 23.17
N ILE A 76 -0.29 3.68 22.11
CA ILE A 76 0.30 2.38 21.82
C ILE A 76 1.17 1.97 22.99
N THR A 77 0.99 0.75 23.46
CA THR A 77 1.76 0.17 24.55
C THR A 77 3.02 -0.53 24.01
N ILE A 78 4.03 -0.67 24.87
CA ILE A 78 5.24 -1.43 24.54
C ILE A 78 4.91 -2.88 24.16
N THR A 79 3.92 -3.49 24.82
CA THR A 79 3.49 -4.87 24.56
C THR A 79 2.88 -5.02 23.18
N GLU A 80 1.99 -4.11 22.78
CA GLU A 80 1.38 -4.11 21.44
C GLU A 80 2.44 -3.94 20.36
N LEU A 81 3.35 -2.98 20.53
CA LEU A 81 4.42 -2.74 19.56
C LEU A 81 5.38 -3.94 19.45
N THR A 82 5.79 -4.50 20.58
CA THR A 82 6.64 -5.70 20.63
C THR A 82 5.98 -6.87 19.91
N GLN A 83 4.70 -7.11 20.18
CA GLN A 83 3.94 -8.17 19.52
C GLN A 83 3.81 -7.91 18.02
N ALA A 84 3.55 -6.68 17.59
CA ALA A 84 3.45 -6.31 16.19
C ALA A 84 4.74 -6.62 15.43
N ILE A 85 5.91 -6.23 15.96
CA ILE A 85 7.22 -6.52 15.35
C ILE A 85 7.47 -8.03 15.26
N ARG A 86 7.28 -8.76 16.37
CA ARG A 86 7.56 -10.21 16.41
C ARG A 86 6.66 -11.02 15.48
N THR A 87 5.41 -10.61 15.30
CA THR A 87 4.43 -11.30 14.46
C THR A 87 4.53 -10.99 12.96
N GLN A 88 5.36 -10.01 12.56
CA GLN A 88 5.59 -9.76 11.14
C GLN A 88 6.04 -11.03 10.40
N LYS A 89 5.62 -11.20 9.15
CA LYS A 89 6.04 -12.36 8.35
C LYS A 89 7.46 -12.15 7.83
N ASN A 90 8.28 -13.20 7.90
CA ASN A 90 9.62 -13.20 7.31
C ASN A 90 9.55 -13.28 5.77
N ASN A 91 10.64 -12.89 5.12
CA ASN A 91 10.85 -12.89 3.67
C ASN A 91 9.82 -12.05 2.90
N LYS A 92 9.34 -10.97 3.52
CA LYS A 92 8.53 -9.96 2.85
C LYS A 92 9.44 -8.93 2.20
N THR A 93 8.98 -8.40 1.07
CA THR A 93 9.71 -7.35 0.35
C THR A 93 9.64 -6.07 1.18
N PRO A 94 10.78 -5.40 1.45
CA PRO A 94 10.79 -4.17 2.22
C PRO A 94 10.17 -3.01 1.43
N GLY A 95 9.84 -1.95 2.14
CA GLY A 95 9.47 -0.66 1.57
C GLY A 95 10.65 0.06 0.91
N PRO A 96 10.48 1.34 0.58
CA PRO A 96 11.53 2.18 -0.01
C PRO A 96 12.79 2.32 0.84
N ASP A 97 12.68 2.11 2.17
CA ASP A 97 13.80 2.15 3.12
C ASP A 97 14.77 0.96 2.99
N GLY A 98 14.33 -0.13 2.34
CA GLY A 98 15.09 -1.35 2.19
C GLY A 98 15.22 -2.20 3.47
N LEU A 99 14.49 -1.88 4.54
CA LEU A 99 14.59 -2.58 5.83
C LEU A 99 13.51 -3.68 5.93
N PRO A 100 13.89 -4.97 5.94
CA PRO A 100 12.92 -6.06 6.03
C PRO A 100 12.43 -6.24 7.48
N GLY A 101 11.31 -6.95 7.66
CA GLY A 101 10.75 -7.24 8.99
C GLY A 101 11.75 -7.92 9.94
N GLU A 102 12.66 -8.73 9.41
CA GLU A 102 13.74 -9.38 10.15
C GLU A 102 14.69 -8.38 10.81
N TYR A 103 14.97 -7.24 10.16
CA TYR A 103 15.80 -6.20 10.74
C TYR A 103 15.19 -5.67 12.04
N TYR A 104 13.90 -5.36 12.02
CA TYR A 104 13.17 -4.87 13.19
C TYR A 104 13.11 -5.90 14.33
N LYS A 105 12.97 -7.19 13.99
CA LYS A 105 13.01 -8.28 14.97
C LYS A 105 14.39 -8.47 15.60
N THR A 106 15.45 -8.40 14.80
CA THR A 106 16.82 -8.56 15.31
C THR A 106 17.26 -7.37 16.16
N MET A 107 16.83 -6.16 15.82
CA MET A 107 17.19 -4.93 16.52
C MET A 107 16.13 -4.48 17.55
N GLU A 108 15.21 -5.37 17.93
CA GLU A 108 14.01 -4.99 18.69
C GLU A 108 14.33 -4.30 20.03
N GLU A 109 15.37 -4.76 20.74
CA GLU A 109 15.79 -4.18 22.03
C GLU A 109 16.22 -2.70 21.92
N VAL A 110 16.79 -2.32 20.78
CA VAL A 110 17.29 -0.97 20.53
C VAL A 110 16.20 -0.09 19.91
N LEU A 111 15.40 -0.64 18.99
CA LEU A 111 14.45 0.13 18.20
C LEU A 111 13.12 0.36 18.92
N ILE A 112 12.62 -0.60 19.69
CA ILE A 112 11.28 -0.51 20.31
C ILE A 112 11.10 0.76 21.16
N PRO A 113 12.03 1.15 22.04
CA PRO A 113 11.84 2.36 22.85
C PRO A 113 11.69 3.63 21.99
N VAL A 114 12.55 3.79 20.98
CA VAL A 114 12.54 4.95 20.10
C VAL A 114 11.30 4.97 19.20
N MET A 115 10.91 3.80 18.67
CA MET A 115 9.71 3.65 17.84
C MET A 115 8.45 3.93 18.65
N LEU A 116 8.38 3.50 19.91
CA LEU A 116 7.21 3.70 20.77
C LEU A 116 6.94 5.18 21.00
N ASP A 117 7.98 5.96 21.29
CA ASP A 117 7.87 7.40 21.47
C ASP A 117 7.42 8.08 20.18
N LEU A 118 8.09 7.77 19.06
CA LEU A 118 7.77 8.31 17.75
C LEU A 118 6.31 8.00 17.34
N TYR A 119 5.88 6.75 17.48
CA TYR A 119 4.55 6.31 17.02
C TYR A 119 3.44 6.95 17.86
N ASN A 120 3.67 7.10 19.17
CA ASN A 120 2.73 7.80 20.03
C ASN A 120 2.70 9.31 19.75
N GLU A 121 3.83 9.94 19.43
CA GLU A 121 3.85 11.35 19.00
C GLU A 121 3.02 11.53 17.71
N VAL A 122 3.28 10.71 16.68
CA VAL A 122 2.53 10.75 15.41
C VAL A 122 1.03 10.52 15.64
N MET A 123 0.66 9.55 16.50
CA MET A 123 -0.73 9.21 16.78
C MET A 123 -1.47 10.31 17.54
N MET A 124 -0.81 10.98 18.49
CA MET A 124 -1.43 12.03 19.32
C MET A 124 -1.47 13.38 18.60
N ASP A 125 -0.44 13.72 17.81
CA ASP A 125 -0.32 15.02 17.15
C ASP A 125 -0.90 15.02 15.73
N ALA A 126 -1.33 13.86 15.23
CA ALA A 126 -1.85 13.64 13.88
C ALA A 126 -0.90 14.12 12.75
N LYS A 127 0.42 14.08 13.01
CA LYS A 127 1.46 14.51 12.07
C LYS A 127 2.35 13.35 11.69
N ILE A 128 2.16 12.85 10.48
CA ILE A 128 2.98 11.78 9.90
C ILE A 128 4.24 12.35 9.24
N LEU A 129 5.34 11.60 9.28
CA LEU A 129 6.57 11.92 8.56
C LEU A 129 6.34 11.86 7.04
N ASP A 130 6.95 12.77 6.29
CA ASP A 130 6.78 12.81 4.83
C ASP A 130 7.25 11.52 4.14
N THR A 131 8.34 10.91 4.63
CA THR A 131 8.85 9.65 4.09
C THR A 131 7.88 8.48 4.25
N TRP A 132 6.94 8.53 5.21
CA TRP A 132 5.92 7.49 5.36
C TRP A 132 4.77 7.63 4.34
N ARG A 133 4.75 8.72 3.58
CA ARG A 133 3.84 8.92 2.45
C ARG A 133 4.41 8.40 1.15
N ASP A 134 5.70 8.06 1.14
CA ASP A 134 6.36 7.46 -0.02
C ASP A 134 6.03 5.97 -0.13
N ALA A 135 5.86 5.50 -1.35
CA ALA A 135 5.63 4.10 -1.63
C ALA A 135 6.30 3.69 -2.94
N LEU A 136 6.85 2.48 -2.98
CA LEU A 136 7.29 1.87 -4.23
C LEU A 136 6.11 1.13 -4.85
N ILE A 137 5.62 1.60 -5.99
CA ILE A 137 4.50 0.99 -6.70
C ILE A 137 5.02 -0.07 -7.67
N SER A 138 4.53 -1.30 -7.53
CA SER A 138 4.77 -2.41 -8.45
C SER A 138 3.48 -2.85 -9.11
N LEU A 139 3.52 -3.14 -10.41
CA LEU A 139 2.35 -3.60 -11.18
C LEU A 139 2.35 -5.13 -11.31
N ILE A 140 1.24 -5.75 -10.94
CA ILE A 140 1.05 -7.21 -11.01
C ILE A 140 -0.10 -7.54 -11.94
N LEU A 141 0.16 -8.30 -13.00
CA LEU A 141 -0.86 -8.76 -13.93
C LEU A 141 -1.87 -9.69 -13.25
N LYS A 142 -3.16 -9.49 -13.51
CA LYS A 142 -4.23 -10.42 -13.13
C LYS A 142 -4.06 -11.75 -13.87
N GLU A 143 -4.13 -12.85 -13.15
CA GLU A 143 -4.00 -14.18 -13.73
C GLU A 143 -5.05 -14.42 -14.83
N GLY A 144 -4.62 -15.01 -15.96
CA GLY A 144 -5.50 -15.34 -17.09
C GLY A 144 -6.01 -14.17 -17.92
N THR A 145 -5.46 -12.96 -17.72
CA THR A 145 -5.89 -11.76 -18.45
C THR A 145 -4.87 -11.31 -19.50
N ASP A 146 -5.32 -10.46 -20.43
CA ASP A 146 -4.47 -9.89 -21.48
C ASP A 146 -3.42 -8.93 -20.88
N ASP A 147 -2.14 -9.23 -21.09
CA ASP A 147 -1.00 -8.48 -20.56
C ASP A 147 -0.72 -7.17 -21.29
N ARG A 148 -1.45 -6.89 -22.37
CA ARG A 148 -1.35 -5.65 -23.15
C ARG A 148 -2.29 -4.56 -22.64
N GLN A 149 -3.17 -4.88 -21.69
CA GLN A 149 -4.23 -4.01 -21.20
C GLN A 149 -3.89 -3.47 -19.80
N ILE A 150 -3.79 -2.14 -19.64
CA ILE A 150 -3.35 -1.55 -18.36
C ILE A 150 -4.31 -1.85 -17.19
N GLN A 151 -5.62 -1.92 -17.44
CA GLN A 151 -6.66 -2.26 -16.47
C GLN A 151 -6.53 -3.67 -15.88
N ASN A 152 -5.73 -4.52 -16.52
CA ASN A 152 -5.45 -5.88 -16.06
C ASN A 152 -4.29 -5.95 -15.07
N TYR A 153 -3.59 -4.84 -14.82
CA TYR A 153 -2.55 -4.75 -13.80
C TYR A 153 -3.10 -4.19 -12.49
N ARG A 154 -2.66 -4.77 -11.36
CA ARG A 154 -2.95 -4.29 -10.01
C ARG A 154 -1.73 -3.54 -9.49
N PRO A 155 -1.85 -2.28 -9.05
CA PRO A 155 -0.77 -1.61 -8.36
C PRO A 155 -0.72 -2.12 -6.92
N ILE A 156 0.46 -2.56 -6.51
CA ILE A 156 0.79 -2.90 -5.12
C ILE A 156 1.79 -1.85 -4.63
N SER A 157 1.40 -1.12 -3.59
CA SER A 157 2.27 -0.20 -2.89
C SER A 157 3.08 -0.97 -1.85
N LEU A 158 4.39 -0.90 -1.95
CA LEU A 158 5.30 -1.29 -0.88
C LEU A 158 5.58 -0.04 -0.04
N LEU A 159 5.18 -0.12 1.22
CA LEU A 159 5.35 0.91 2.25
C LEU A 159 6.58 0.58 3.10
#